data_AF-A0A2N3FV42-F1
#
_entry.id   AF-A0A2N3FV42-F1
#
_cell.length_a   1.000
_cell.length_b   1.000
_cell.length_c   1.000
_cell.angle_alpha   90.00
_cell.angle_beta   90.00
_cell.angle_gamma   90.00
#
_symmetry.space_group_name_H-M   'P 1'
#
loop_
_entity.id
_entity.type
_entity.pdbx_description
1 polymer ?
#
loop_
_entity_poly.entity_id
_entity_poly.type
_entity_poly.pdbx_seq_one_letter_code
_entity_poly.pdbx_strand_id
1 'polypeptide(L)'
;MVRTARALVAALVATVFLAFSSGVVVEPVSHAAEAASVAQLKAQAIYFQQDRDAERRDLAVSTMAASSTWEAELWTGFVASWSSINNAMTMNSSVPSGLPTKGHVFVVLGSGLTSSGKLSTKFARRLKLAVKAAKKYPKAKVLVTGGKPKKGHTEAEVGYKWLVANGVSKSRILVEKKASDTIDNARNSMAILAKSSTYTSYSLISDSSHLRRASILFDAAKVRVQEQSGKAWSISREGNVAYMDMKNAGQVPLADWSVSYTAGNVASLFGVTTSYKKLLASPPSDAVLTGVSVTAPAKVTYAVGEKLSTKGLVVKAVYNKGVYTAIVTGAAKVSGFSSAAVGTGTATASYTDGSVTKTSSFGYTIVKASSTTKATPSTTKVKRKKTRVVMKVVVASAASGVTPTGKVRFYLDGKWLKTVTLDKDDKGRVSLSYPKLGWKGKRTLTVKYAGNSTLAGSSRSVAVTVS
;
A
#
# COMPACT_ATOMS: atom_id res chain seq x y z
N MET A 1 -21.15 -66.51 -22.01
CA MET A 1 -22.47 -65.88 -21.75
C MET A 1 -22.26 -64.50 -21.15
N VAL A 2 -22.54 -63.49 -21.96
CA VAL A 2 -22.95 -62.10 -21.66
C VAL A 2 -22.83 -61.61 -20.21
N ARG A 3 -22.06 -60.53 -19.99
CA ARG A 3 -22.59 -59.26 -19.47
C ARG A 3 -21.69 -58.07 -19.80
N THR A 4 -22.33 -57.12 -20.46
CA THR A 4 -21.85 -55.93 -21.15
C THR A 4 -21.76 -54.72 -20.21
N ALA A 5 -20.68 -53.95 -20.33
CA ALA A 5 -20.59 -52.58 -19.80
C ALA A 5 -20.95 -51.60 -20.93
N ARG A 6 -21.94 -50.74 -20.68
CA ARG A 6 -22.35 -49.65 -21.59
C ARG A 6 -21.41 -48.46 -21.41
N ALA A 7 -20.65 -48.12 -22.46
CA ALA A 7 -19.99 -46.84 -22.61
C ALA A 7 -20.86 -45.92 -23.49
N LEU A 8 -21.11 -44.70 -23.01
CA LEU A 8 -21.85 -43.65 -23.71
C LEU A 8 -20.90 -42.88 -24.63
N VAL A 9 -21.31 -42.74 -25.90
CA VAL A 9 -20.67 -41.97 -26.96
C VAL A 9 -21.39 -40.62 -27.10
N ALA A 10 -20.63 -39.53 -27.19
CA ALA A 10 -21.01 -38.28 -27.87
C ALA A 10 -19.72 -37.43 -28.07
N ALA A 11 -19.06 -37.56 -29.22
CA ALA A 11 -19.18 -36.65 -30.38
C ALA A 11 -18.55 -35.26 -30.14
N LEU A 12 -17.27 -35.11 -30.48
CA LEU A 12 -16.61 -33.81 -30.63
C LEU A 12 -16.33 -33.56 -32.11
N VAL A 13 -16.98 -32.53 -32.66
CA VAL A 13 -16.81 -32.07 -34.04
C VAL A 13 -15.48 -31.33 -34.15
N ALA A 14 -14.62 -31.79 -35.07
CA ALA A 14 -13.38 -31.13 -35.45
C ALA A 14 -13.67 -29.90 -36.30
N THR A 15 -13.01 -28.78 -36.00
CA THR A 15 -12.87 -27.67 -36.95
C THR A 15 -11.39 -27.31 -37.04
N VAL A 16 -10.83 -27.57 -38.22
CA VAL A 16 -9.47 -27.26 -38.65
C VAL A 16 -9.33 -25.75 -38.82
N PHE A 17 -8.26 -25.16 -38.28
CA PHE A 17 -7.76 -23.86 -38.74
C PHE A 17 -6.27 -23.96 -39.07
N LEU A 18 -5.95 -23.53 -40.30
CA LEU A 18 -4.65 -23.58 -40.95
C LEU A 18 -3.58 -22.77 -40.22
N ALA A 19 -2.37 -23.35 -40.18
CA ALA A 19 -1.15 -22.72 -39.71
C ALA A 19 -0.62 -21.70 -40.73
N PHE A 20 -0.32 -20.48 -40.26
CA PHE A 20 0.63 -19.57 -40.90
C PHE A 20 1.95 -19.64 -40.13
N SER A 21 2.99 -20.15 -40.78
CA SER A 21 4.36 -20.21 -40.27
C SER A 21 4.97 -18.80 -40.23
N SER A 22 5.27 -18.32 -39.03
CA SER A 22 6.21 -17.22 -38.82
C SER A 22 7.41 -17.78 -38.07
N GLY A 23 8.59 -17.68 -38.69
CA GLY A 23 9.86 -18.00 -38.04
C GLY A 23 10.07 -17.05 -36.86
N VAL A 24 9.72 -17.53 -35.66
CA VAL A 24 10.17 -16.92 -34.41
C VAL A 24 11.54 -17.51 -34.13
N VAL A 25 12.58 -16.69 -34.30
CA VAL A 25 13.85 -16.93 -33.61
C VAL A 25 13.52 -16.85 -32.13
N VAL A 26 13.39 -18.00 -31.49
CA VAL A 26 13.25 -18.09 -30.03
C VAL A 26 14.62 -17.74 -29.48
N GLU A 27 14.81 -16.47 -29.12
CA GLU A 27 15.93 -16.10 -28.25
C GLU A 27 15.87 -16.98 -26.99
N PRO A 28 17.01 -17.50 -26.51
CA PRO A 28 17.03 -18.32 -25.31
C PRO A 28 16.38 -17.52 -24.18
N VAL A 29 15.36 -18.11 -23.56
CA VAL A 29 14.64 -17.56 -22.41
C VAL A 29 15.69 -17.13 -21.39
N SER A 30 15.95 -15.83 -21.30
CA SER A 30 16.82 -15.30 -20.25
C SER A 30 16.18 -15.74 -18.95
N HIS A 31 16.87 -16.57 -18.17
CA HIS A 31 16.38 -16.93 -16.85
C HIS A 31 16.12 -15.62 -16.11
N ALA A 32 14.84 -15.31 -15.86
CA ALA A 32 14.47 -14.19 -15.03
C ALA A 32 15.20 -14.39 -13.69
N ALA A 33 15.88 -13.36 -13.20
CA ALA A 33 16.56 -13.49 -11.91
C ALA A 33 15.49 -13.85 -10.87
N GLU A 34 15.76 -14.88 -10.06
CA GLU A 34 14.86 -15.30 -9.01
C GLU A 34 14.63 -14.11 -8.06
N ALA A 35 13.36 -13.78 -7.80
CA ALA A 35 13.03 -12.65 -6.93
C ALA A 35 13.66 -12.86 -5.54
N ALA A 36 14.21 -11.80 -4.95
CA ALA A 36 14.84 -11.91 -3.64
C ALA A 36 13.81 -12.34 -2.58
N SER A 37 14.17 -13.36 -1.79
CA SER A 37 13.36 -13.77 -0.64
C SER A 37 13.26 -12.62 0.38
N VAL A 38 12.17 -12.59 1.15
CA VAL A 38 11.99 -11.61 2.23
C VAL A 38 13.18 -11.62 3.21
N ALA A 39 13.77 -12.79 3.51
CA ALA A 39 14.95 -12.87 4.37
C ALA A 39 16.19 -12.19 3.76
N GLN A 40 16.40 -12.31 2.45
CA GLN A 40 17.48 -11.61 1.73
C GLN A 40 17.23 -10.09 1.73
N LEU A 41 15.99 -9.65 1.46
CA LEU A 41 15.62 -8.23 1.51
C LEU A 41 15.81 -7.63 2.90
N LYS A 42 15.48 -8.36 3.97
CA LYS A 42 15.72 -7.94 5.36
C LYS A 42 17.23 -7.77 5.62
N ALA A 43 18.05 -8.71 5.15
CA ALA A 43 19.51 -8.60 5.26
C ALA A 43 20.07 -7.39 4.48
N GLN A 44 19.55 -7.14 3.27
CA GLN A 44 19.92 -5.99 2.44
C GLN A 44 19.50 -4.67 3.09
N ALA A 45 18.28 -4.56 3.60
CA ALA A 45 17.82 -3.38 4.33
C ALA A 45 18.72 -3.09 5.55
N ILE A 46 19.11 -4.11 6.32
CA ILE A 46 20.05 -3.95 7.43
C ILE A 46 21.44 -3.50 6.94
N TYR A 47 21.92 -4.07 5.83
CA TYR A 47 23.18 -3.68 5.21
C TYR A 47 23.17 -2.22 4.73
N PHE A 48 22.18 -1.80 3.96
CA PHE A 48 22.08 -0.41 3.50
C PHE A 48 21.83 0.57 4.65
N GLN A 49 21.14 0.13 5.71
CA GLN A 49 20.96 0.93 6.91
C GLN A 49 22.28 1.24 7.64
N GLN A 50 23.24 0.31 7.68
CA GLN A 50 24.56 0.61 8.23
C GLN A 50 25.42 1.46 7.29
N ASP A 51 25.24 1.29 5.99
CA ASP A 51 25.98 2.01 4.95
C ASP A 51 25.46 3.45 4.76
N ARG A 52 24.35 3.77 5.43
CA ARG A 52 23.61 5.04 5.33
C ARG A 52 23.03 5.29 3.93
N ASP A 53 22.89 4.25 3.13
CA ASP A 53 22.21 4.29 1.83
C ASP A 53 20.69 4.17 2.03
N ALA A 54 20.03 5.31 2.21
CA ALA A 54 18.59 5.35 2.44
C ALA A 54 17.80 4.87 1.22
N GLU A 55 18.26 5.17 0.01
CA GLU A 55 17.55 4.86 -1.23
C GLU A 55 17.49 3.36 -1.47
N ARG A 56 18.63 2.66 -1.39
CA ARG A 56 18.65 1.20 -1.57
C ARG A 56 18.02 0.46 -0.40
N ARG A 57 18.14 0.98 0.82
CA ARG A 57 17.42 0.45 1.98
C ARG A 57 15.92 0.47 1.73
N ASP A 58 15.39 1.62 1.33
CA ASP A 58 13.95 1.81 1.15
C ASP A 58 13.44 1.01 -0.06
N LEU A 59 14.26 0.86 -1.12
CA LEU A 59 13.97 -0.05 -2.23
C LEU A 59 13.91 -1.53 -1.79
N ALA A 60 14.85 -1.98 -0.95
CA ALA A 60 14.83 -3.34 -0.40
C ALA A 60 13.58 -3.58 0.45
N VAL A 61 13.20 -2.61 1.29
CA VAL A 61 11.97 -2.67 2.10
C VAL A 61 10.71 -2.63 1.23
N SER A 62 10.63 -1.74 0.23
CA SER A 62 9.47 -1.65 -0.65
C SER A 62 9.27 -2.93 -1.47
N THR A 63 10.37 -3.59 -1.85
CA THR A 63 10.32 -4.86 -2.58
C THR A 63 9.61 -5.94 -1.77
N MET A 64 9.69 -5.92 -0.43
CA MET A 64 8.99 -6.89 0.44
C MET A 64 7.47 -6.85 0.23
N ALA A 65 6.90 -5.73 -0.22
CA ALA A 65 5.46 -5.59 -0.48
C ALA A 65 4.95 -6.52 -1.58
N ALA A 66 5.83 -7.02 -2.45
CA ALA A 66 5.49 -8.05 -3.42
C ALA A 66 5.11 -9.39 -2.76
N SER A 67 5.64 -9.67 -1.57
CA SER A 67 5.32 -10.86 -0.77
C SER A 67 4.32 -10.56 0.35
N SER A 68 4.50 -9.43 1.06
CA SER A 68 3.67 -9.02 2.19
C SER A 68 3.73 -7.50 2.37
N THR A 69 2.63 -6.82 2.05
CA THR A 69 2.49 -5.38 2.29
C THR A 69 2.62 -5.04 3.77
N TRP A 70 2.10 -5.91 4.64
CA TRP A 70 2.18 -5.73 6.08
C TRP A 70 3.62 -5.82 6.61
N GLU A 71 4.43 -6.78 6.17
CA GLU A 71 5.85 -6.82 6.56
C GLU A 71 6.61 -5.59 6.05
N ALA A 72 6.33 -5.15 4.82
CA ALA A 72 6.94 -3.94 4.27
C ALA A 72 6.61 -2.69 5.10
N GLU A 73 5.36 -2.55 5.56
CA GLU A 73 4.94 -1.46 6.45
C GLU A 73 5.65 -1.51 7.81
N LEU A 74 5.76 -2.69 8.42
CA LEU A 74 6.48 -2.88 9.68
C LEU A 74 7.94 -2.48 9.56
N TRP A 75 8.61 -2.91 8.48
CA TRP A 75 10.00 -2.60 8.21
C TRP A 75 10.21 -1.13 7.89
N THR A 76 9.32 -0.52 7.11
CA THR A 76 9.36 0.92 6.79
C THR A 76 9.38 1.76 8.08
N GLY A 77 8.45 1.49 9.01
CA GLY A 77 8.40 2.19 10.29
C GLY A 77 9.64 1.94 11.15
N PHE A 78 10.15 0.70 11.14
CA PHE A 78 11.33 0.33 11.91
C PHE A 78 12.61 1.00 11.41
N VAL A 79 12.91 0.96 10.11
CA VAL A 79 14.13 1.58 9.56
C VAL A 79 14.09 3.10 9.66
N ALA A 80 12.90 3.71 9.61
CA ALA A 80 12.71 5.13 9.88
C ALA A 80 13.03 5.47 11.35
N SER A 81 12.49 4.70 12.32
CA SER A 81 12.83 4.85 13.74
C SER A 81 14.33 4.67 13.98
N TRP A 82 14.94 3.65 13.36
CA TRP A 82 16.37 3.39 13.48
C TRP A 82 17.19 4.55 12.91
N SER A 83 16.89 5.04 11.72
CA SER A 83 17.58 6.19 11.12
C SER A 83 17.47 7.43 12.01
N SER A 84 16.28 7.70 12.56
CA SER A 84 16.09 8.77 13.55
C SER A 84 16.98 8.57 14.77
N ILE A 85 16.98 7.37 15.36
CA ILE A 85 17.80 7.05 16.53
C ILE A 85 19.29 7.17 16.21
N ASN A 86 19.76 6.79 15.03
CA ASN A 86 21.17 6.94 14.63
C ASN A 86 21.56 8.42 14.54
N ASN A 87 20.66 9.29 14.09
CA ASN A 87 20.90 10.72 13.96
C ASN A 87 20.88 11.44 15.33
N ALA A 88 19.75 11.39 16.05
CA ALA A 88 19.61 11.97 17.40
C ALA A 88 18.67 11.13 18.29
N MET A 89 18.84 11.20 19.61
CA MET A 89 17.86 10.64 20.56
C MET A 89 17.96 11.36 21.91
N THR A 90 16.87 11.98 22.35
CA THR A 90 16.81 12.64 23.66
C THR A 90 17.13 11.66 24.79
N MET A 91 18.11 12.01 25.62
CA MET A 91 18.49 11.25 26.82
C MET A 91 17.91 11.92 28.06
N ASN A 92 16.92 11.30 28.70
CA ASN A 92 16.28 11.91 29.87
C ASN A 92 17.04 11.51 31.15
N SER A 93 17.81 12.44 31.72
CA SER A 93 18.54 12.22 32.98
C SER A 93 17.62 12.10 34.22
N SER A 94 16.35 12.45 34.06
CA SER A 94 15.29 12.30 35.05
C SER A 94 14.09 11.58 34.43
N VAL A 95 13.18 11.10 35.28
CA VAL A 95 11.98 10.39 34.80
C VAL A 95 11.07 11.40 34.08
N PRO A 96 10.79 11.24 32.77
CA PRO A 96 9.95 12.18 32.02
C PRO A 96 8.59 12.39 32.67
N SER A 97 8.02 13.58 32.53
CA SER A 97 6.59 13.84 32.76
C SER A 97 5.77 13.40 31.54
N GLY A 98 4.46 13.20 31.72
CA GLY A 98 3.54 12.93 30.62
C GLY A 98 3.55 11.49 30.08
N LEU A 99 4.27 10.55 30.73
CA LEU A 99 4.20 9.14 30.33
C LEU A 99 2.80 8.56 30.66
N PRO A 100 2.33 7.54 29.92
CA PRO A 100 1.05 6.91 30.19
C PRO A 100 0.90 6.41 31.62
N THR A 101 -0.21 6.75 32.27
CA THR A 101 -0.47 6.38 33.68
C THR A 101 -1.03 4.97 33.86
N LYS A 102 -1.42 4.31 32.76
CA LYS A 102 -1.89 2.92 32.71
C LYS A 102 -1.14 2.18 31.60
N GLY A 103 -0.89 0.89 31.80
CA GLY A 103 -0.27 0.03 30.79
C GLY A 103 1.19 0.35 30.45
N HIS A 104 1.85 1.24 31.19
CA HIS A 104 3.25 1.59 30.99
C HIS A 104 4.20 0.66 31.75
N VAL A 105 5.31 0.29 31.10
CA VAL A 105 6.35 -0.55 31.70
C VAL A 105 7.72 0.12 31.60
N PHE A 106 8.41 0.28 32.73
CA PHE A 106 9.82 0.66 32.74
C PHE A 106 10.68 -0.59 32.63
N VAL A 107 11.39 -0.75 31.51
CA VAL A 107 12.28 -1.89 31.27
C VAL A 107 13.71 -1.52 31.68
N VAL A 108 14.22 -2.14 32.73
CA VAL A 108 15.56 -1.93 33.28
C VAL A 108 16.51 -2.95 32.70
N LEU A 109 17.47 -2.49 31.90
CA LEU A 109 18.50 -3.36 31.35
C LEU A 109 19.58 -3.63 32.40
N GLY A 110 19.99 -4.89 32.55
CA GLY A 110 21.12 -5.30 33.37
C GLY A 110 22.48 -4.82 32.84
N SER A 111 23.51 -4.83 33.70
CA SER A 111 24.84 -4.29 33.37
C SER A 111 26.00 -4.96 34.12
N GLY A 112 25.90 -6.25 34.38
CA GLY A 112 26.88 -7.02 35.12
C GLY A 112 26.57 -7.15 36.61
N LEU A 113 26.83 -8.34 37.14
CA LEU A 113 27.09 -8.57 38.56
C LEU A 113 28.61 -8.57 38.82
N THR A 114 29.01 -8.27 40.06
CA THR A 114 30.40 -8.40 40.51
C THR A 114 30.87 -9.86 40.47
N SER A 115 32.17 -10.11 40.61
CA SER A 115 32.73 -11.47 40.72
C SER A 115 32.10 -12.30 41.85
N SER A 116 31.65 -11.63 42.91
CA SER A 116 30.94 -12.19 44.06
C SER A 116 29.42 -12.36 43.88
N GLY A 117 28.87 -12.05 42.69
CA GLY A 117 27.44 -12.19 42.41
C GLY A 117 26.57 -11.06 42.98
N LYS A 118 27.17 -9.96 43.46
CA LYS A 118 26.45 -8.77 43.95
C LYS A 118 26.19 -7.78 42.81
N LEU A 119 25.31 -6.81 43.04
CA LEU A 119 25.08 -5.73 42.08
C LEU A 119 26.37 -4.96 41.79
N SER A 120 26.65 -4.73 40.51
CA SER A 120 27.66 -3.74 40.12
C SER A 120 27.15 -2.31 40.37
N THR A 121 28.07 -1.36 40.51
CA THR A 121 27.74 0.08 40.63
C THR A 121 26.90 0.57 39.44
N LYS A 122 27.23 0.11 38.23
CA LYS A 122 26.50 0.44 37.00
C LYS A 122 25.07 -0.13 37.01
N PHE A 123 24.85 -1.30 37.59
CA PHE A 123 23.49 -1.85 37.64
C PHE A 123 22.68 -1.18 38.75
N ALA A 124 23.28 -0.95 39.91
CA ALA A 124 22.65 -0.25 41.03
C ALA A 124 22.16 1.16 40.65
N ARG A 125 22.93 1.94 39.86
CA ARG A 125 22.48 3.27 39.40
C ARG A 125 21.25 3.20 38.48
N ARG A 126 21.14 2.19 37.62
CA ARG A 126 19.93 1.95 36.79
C ARG A 126 18.72 1.58 37.65
N LEU A 127 18.92 0.72 38.65
CA LEU A 127 17.85 0.35 39.59
C LEU A 127 17.37 1.54 40.44
N LYS A 128 18.28 2.46 40.84
CA LYS A 128 17.89 3.72 41.50
C LYS A 128 16.97 4.57 40.62
N LEU A 129 17.24 4.65 39.31
CA LEU A 129 16.35 5.33 38.36
C LEU A 129 14.99 4.64 38.26
N ALA A 130 14.97 3.30 38.28
CA ALA A 130 13.73 2.52 38.28
C ALA A 130 12.89 2.76 39.55
N VAL A 131 13.51 2.92 40.72
CA VAL A 131 12.81 3.31 41.96
C VAL A 131 12.18 4.70 41.81
N LYS A 132 12.91 5.68 41.27
CA LYS A 132 12.35 7.02 41.00
C LYS A 132 11.17 6.94 40.04
N ALA A 133 11.27 6.13 38.98
CA ALA A 133 10.20 5.93 38.01
C ALA A 133 8.97 5.24 38.65
N ALA A 134 9.19 4.20 39.45
CA ALA A 134 8.13 3.46 40.12
C ALA A 134 7.37 4.30 41.16
N LYS A 135 8.06 5.25 41.82
CA LYS A 135 7.46 6.24 42.72
C LYS A 135 6.62 7.27 41.95
N LYS A 136 7.17 7.84 40.86
CA LYS A 136 6.47 8.84 40.03
C LYS A 136 5.25 8.26 39.31
N TYR A 137 5.30 7.00 38.90
CA TYR A 137 4.23 6.30 38.18
C TYR A 137 3.78 5.05 38.95
N PRO A 138 2.91 5.19 39.97
CA PRO A 138 2.57 4.10 40.90
C PRO A 138 1.80 2.93 40.25
N LYS A 139 1.21 3.13 39.07
CA LYS A 139 0.49 2.10 38.29
C LYS A 139 1.35 1.41 37.23
N ALA A 140 2.54 1.93 36.93
CA ALA A 140 3.44 1.33 35.96
C ALA A 140 4.10 0.05 36.52
N LYS A 141 4.37 -0.92 35.66
CA LYS A 141 5.23 -2.07 35.99
C LYS A 141 6.71 -1.71 35.81
N VAL A 142 7.58 -2.46 36.47
CA VAL A 142 9.02 -2.45 36.23
C VAL A 142 9.41 -3.83 35.74
N LEU A 143 9.99 -3.94 34.55
CA LEU A 143 10.55 -5.19 34.04
C LEU A 143 12.07 -5.14 34.20
N VAL A 144 12.67 -6.11 34.89
CA VAL A 144 14.12 -6.23 34.99
C VAL A 144 14.59 -7.41 34.14
N THR A 145 15.57 -7.18 33.27
CA THR A 145 16.10 -8.18 32.33
C THR A 145 17.60 -8.38 32.49
N GLY A 146 18.04 -9.64 32.39
CA GLY A 146 19.43 -10.06 32.50
C GLY A 146 19.54 -11.45 33.12
N GLY A 147 19.89 -12.43 32.30
CA GLY A 147 19.84 -13.86 32.61
C GLY A 147 21.18 -14.58 32.71
N LYS A 148 22.28 -13.95 32.30
CA LYS A 148 23.63 -14.56 32.41
C LYS A 148 24.00 -14.71 33.90
N PRO A 149 24.13 -15.94 34.44
CA PRO A 149 24.38 -16.11 35.85
C PRO A 149 25.82 -15.77 36.22
N LYS A 150 26.01 -15.20 37.41
CA LYS A 150 27.30 -15.03 38.08
C LYS A 150 27.18 -15.56 39.49
N LYS A 151 27.97 -16.59 39.83
CA LYS A 151 27.88 -17.31 41.11
C LYS A 151 26.45 -17.80 41.41
N GLY A 152 25.77 -18.37 40.41
CA GLY A 152 24.41 -18.92 40.55
C GLY A 152 23.28 -17.88 40.63
N HIS A 153 23.58 -16.59 40.48
CA HIS A 153 22.57 -15.53 40.49
C HIS A 153 22.50 -14.80 39.15
N THR A 154 21.29 -14.56 38.66
CA THR A 154 21.07 -13.70 37.47
C THR A 154 20.91 -12.24 37.86
N GLU A 155 21.23 -11.33 36.94
CA GLU A 155 21.00 -9.89 37.14
C GLU A 155 19.54 -9.59 37.44
N ALA A 156 18.61 -10.23 36.74
CA ALA A 156 17.19 -10.01 36.93
C ALA A 156 16.71 -10.41 38.33
N GLU A 157 17.22 -11.51 38.90
CA GLU A 157 16.90 -11.94 40.26
C GLU A 157 17.47 -11.00 41.33
N VAL A 158 18.73 -10.61 41.18
CA VAL A 158 19.37 -9.68 42.12
C VAL A 158 18.70 -8.31 42.04
N GLY A 159 18.41 -7.83 40.83
CA GLY A 159 17.70 -6.57 40.59
C GLY A 159 16.28 -6.58 41.16
N TYR A 160 15.53 -7.67 40.98
CA TYR A 160 14.22 -7.86 41.62
C TYR A 160 14.30 -7.72 43.14
N LYS A 161 15.21 -8.48 43.79
CA LYS A 161 15.38 -8.43 45.26
C LYS A 161 15.73 -7.02 45.72
N TRP A 162 16.61 -6.34 45.00
CA TRP A 162 17.02 -4.98 45.32
C TRP A 162 15.88 -3.97 45.18
N LEU A 163 15.07 -4.05 44.12
CA LEU A 163 13.91 -3.17 43.93
C LEU A 163 12.86 -3.34 45.04
N VAL A 164 12.59 -4.60 45.44
CA VAL A 164 11.68 -4.90 46.55
C VAL A 164 12.21 -4.29 47.85
N ALA A 165 13.50 -4.48 48.15
CA ALA A 165 14.16 -3.88 49.32
C ALA A 165 14.14 -2.33 49.29
N ASN A 166 13.99 -1.72 48.12
CA ASN A 166 13.91 -0.26 47.94
C ASN A 166 12.47 0.24 47.72
N GLY A 167 11.46 -0.54 48.15
CA GLY A 167 10.07 -0.11 48.26
C GLY A 167 9.22 -0.26 46.98
N VAL A 168 9.71 -0.98 45.96
CA VAL A 168 8.88 -1.32 44.80
C VAL A 168 8.09 -2.60 45.10
N SER A 169 6.76 -2.53 45.05
CA SER A 169 5.89 -3.68 45.33
C SER A 169 6.20 -4.88 44.41
N LYS A 170 6.28 -6.09 44.99
CA LYS A 170 6.55 -7.36 44.29
C LYS A 170 5.62 -7.57 43.09
N SER A 171 4.32 -7.28 43.26
CA SER A 171 3.31 -7.44 42.21
C SER A 171 3.50 -6.51 41.01
N ARG A 172 4.35 -5.47 41.15
CA ARG A 172 4.68 -4.52 40.08
C ARG A 172 5.93 -4.89 39.29
N ILE A 173 6.69 -5.91 39.71
CA ILE A 173 7.97 -6.25 39.09
C ILE A 173 7.80 -7.50 38.22
N LEU A 174 8.18 -7.37 36.95
CA LEU A 174 8.34 -8.47 36.00
C LEU A 174 9.82 -8.84 35.93
N VAL A 175 10.13 -10.12 35.78
CA VAL A 175 11.51 -10.62 35.79
C VAL A 175 11.79 -11.46 34.55
N GLU A 176 12.79 -11.07 33.78
CA GLU A 176 13.27 -11.79 32.60
C GLU A 176 14.68 -12.35 32.89
N LYS A 177 14.81 -13.67 32.99
CA LYS A 177 16.01 -14.35 33.52
C LYS A 177 16.80 -15.15 32.49
N LYS A 178 16.47 -15.05 31.21
CA LYS A 178 17.06 -15.88 30.15
C LYS A 178 18.07 -15.11 29.31
N ALA A 179 18.05 -13.78 29.32
CA ALA A 179 18.89 -13.00 28.42
C ALA A 179 20.39 -13.12 28.70
N SER A 180 21.17 -13.47 27.67
CA SER A 180 22.62 -13.56 27.77
C SER A 180 23.35 -12.28 27.32
N ASP A 181 22.67 -11.46 26.53
CA ASP A 181 23.17 -10.22 25.95
C ASP A 181 22.04 -9.19 25.72
N THR A 182 22.35 -8.11 25.00
CA THR A 182 21.36 -7.05 24.69
C THR A 182 20.30 -7.48 23.68
N ILE A 183 20.62 -8.41 22.76
CA ILE A 183 19.70 -8.93 21.76
C ILE A 183 18.62 -9.74 22.49
N ASP A 184 19.04 -10.61 23.41
CA ASP A 184 18.11 -11.39 24.22
C ASP A 184 17.32 -10.52 25.20
N ASN A 185 17.93 -9.48 25.78
CA ASN A 185 17.19 -8.54 26.63
C ASN A 185 15.98 -7.97 25.88
N ALA A 186 16.17 -7.52 24.65
CA ALA A 186 15.09 -7.00 23.80
C ALA A 186 14.09 -8.10 23.43
N ARG A 187 14.58 -9.23 22.89
CA ARG A 187 13.75 -10.36 22.45
C ARG A 187 12.84 -10.88 23.56
N ASN A 188 13.42 -11.18 24.73
CA ASN A 188 12.71 -11.82 25.83
C ASN A 188 11.81 -10.84 26.59
N SER A 189 12.25 -9.59 26.76
CA SER A 189 11.40 -8.56 27.39
C SER A 189 10.16 -8.28 26.53
N MET A 190 10.32 -8.08 25.22
CA MET A 190 9.19 -7.84 24.34
C MET A 190 8.28 -9.07 24.23
N ALA A 191 8.82 -10.28 24.26
CA ALA A 191 8.02 -11.50 24.35
C ALA A 191 7.21 -11.62 25.66
N ILE A 192 7.73 -11.10 26.79
CA ILE A 192 6.95 -11.02 28.04
C ILE A 192 5.82 -10.00 27.91
N LEU A 193 6.12 -8.82 27.38
CA LEU A 193 5.12 -7.75 27.23
C LEU A 193 4.00 -8.16 26.25
N ALA A 194 4.32 -8.91 25.19
CA ALA A 194 3.35 -9.38 24.20
C ALA A 194 2.31 -10.36 24.78
N LYS A 195 2.56 -10.98 25.94
CA LYS A 195 1.62 -11.92 26.59
C LYS A 195 0.41 -11.24 27.22
N SER A 196 0.38 -9.90 27.28
CA SER A 196 -0.74 -9.17 27.86
C SER A 196 -1.04 -7.90 27.08
N SER A 197 -2.29 -7.76 26.66
CA SER A 197 -2.82 -6.53 26.06
C SER A 197 -2.86 -5.35 27.02
N THR A 198 -2.64 -5.58 28.33
CA THR A 198 -2.58 -4.51 29.33
C THR A 198 -1.35 -3.62 29.17
N TYR A 199 -0.29 -4.10 28.52
CA TYR A 199 0.93 -3.33 28.27
C TYR A 199 0.82 -2.62 26.92
N THR A 200 0.71 -1.31 26.97
CA THR A 200 0.49 -0.44 25.80
C THR A 200 1.67 0.47 25.52
N SER A 201 2.57 0.64 26.47
CA SER A 201 3.78 1.46 26.28
C SER A 201 4.94 1.01 27.16
N TYR A 202 6.16 1.39 26.78
CA TYR A 202 7.34 1.13 27.58
C TYR A 202 8.39 2.25 27.49
N SER A 203 9.22 2.35 28.53
CA SER A 203 10.41 3.20 28.55
C SER A 203 11.62 2.38 28.95
N LEU A 204 12.77 2.64 28.33
CA LEU A 204 14.02 1.94 28.66
C LEU A 204 14.79 2.67 29.76
N ILE A 205 15.28 1.92 30.74
CA ILE A 205 16.17 2.43 31.79
C ILE A 205 17.54 1.78 31.62
N SER A 206 18.54 2.60 31.32
CA SER A 206 19.91 2.16 31.06
C SER A 206 20.87 3.36 31.20
N ASP A 207 22.12 3.15 30.85
CA ASP A 207 23.10 4.22 30.71
C ASP A 207 22.98 4.89 29.33
N SER A 208 23.30 6.18 29.27
CA SER A 208 23.22 7.01 28.06
C SER A 208 24.03 6.44 26.89
N SER A 209 25.19 5.85 27.18
CA SER A 209 26.05 5.15 26.21
C SER A 209 25.41 3.92 25.56
N HIS A 210 24.40 3.33 26.20
CA HIS A 210 23.79 2.07 25.81
C HIS A 210 22.39 2.24 25.18
N LEU A 211 21.71 3.36 25.47
CA LEU A 211 20.28 3.50 25.21
C LEU A 211 19.90 3.48 23.72
N ARG A 212 20.74 4.00 22.80
CA ARG A 212 20.40 4.02 21.37
C ARG A 212 20.36 2.61 20.78
N ARG A 213 21.41 1.82 21.02
CA ARG A 213 21.48 0.41 20.62
C ARG A 213 20.33 -0.41 21.24
N ALA A 214 20.06 -0.21 22.53
CA ALA A 214 18.93 -0.85 23.19
C ALA A 214 17.60 -0.45 22.55
N SER A 215 17.37 0.83 22.27
CA SER A 215 16.13 1.32 21.65
C SER A 215 15.89 0.71 20.27
N ILE A 216 16.92 0.65 19.42
CA ILE A 216 16.84 0.01 18.10
C ILE A 216 16.49 -1.47 18.23
N LEU A 217 17.13 -2.20 19.16
CA LEU A 217 16.86 -3.63 19.36
C LEU A 217 15.46 -3.91 19.91
N PHE A 218 14.94 -3.05 20.79
CA PHE A 218 13.57 -3.17 21.30
C PHE A 218 12.52 -2.84 20.23
N ASP A 219 12.77 -1.83 19.38
CA ASP A 219 11.92 -1.55 18.22
C ASP A 219 11.95 -2.71 17.20
N ALA A 220 13.13 -3.29 16.96
CA ALA A 220 13.29 -4.49 16.13
C ALA A 220 12.56 -5.71 16.73
N ALA A 221 12.64 -5.89 18.05
CA ALA A 221 11.96 -6.99 18.75
C ALA A 221 10.43 -6.83 18.70
N LYS A 222 9.90 -5.60 18.70
CA LYS A 222 8.48 -5.33 18.43
C LYS A 222 8.09 -5.80 17.03
N VAL A 223 8.85 -5.44 15.99
CA VAL A 223 8.60 -5.93 14.61
C VAL A 223 8.59 -7.46 14.59
N ARG A 224 9.62 -8.08 15.17
CA ARG A 224 9.73 -9.54 15.22
C ARG A 224 8.54 -10.22 15.91
N VAL A 225 8.03 -9.66 17.02
CA VAL A 225 6.83 -10.20 17.69
C VAL A 225 5.61 -10.10 16.78
N GLN A 226 5.44 -8.98 16.09
CA GLN A 226 4.33 -8.81 15.14
C GLN A 226 4.45 -9.86 14.04
N GLU A 227 5.56 -9.91 13.31
CA GLU A 227 5.81 -10.90 12.24
C GLU A 227 5.49 -12.34 12.67
N GLN A 228 5.97 -12.76 13.84
CA GLN A 228 5.75 -14.12 14.34
C GLN A 228 4.30 -14.42 14.72
N SER A 229 3.56 -13.42 15.17
CA SER A 229 2.18 -13.59 15.61
C SER A 229 1.16 -13.36 14.49
N GLY A 230 1.57 -12.74 13.37
CA GLY A 230 0.65 -12.29 12.33
C GLY A 230 -0.28 -11.16 12.78
N LYS A 231 0.00 -10.52 13.92
CA LYS A 231 -0.91 -9.55 14.56
C LYS A 231 -0.22 -8.21 14.79
N ALA A 232 -0.95 -7.13 14.51
CA ALA A 232 -0.52 -5.80 14.87
C ALA A 232 -0.44 -5.65 16.40
N TRP A 233 0.60 -4.98 16.87
CA TRP A 233 0.81 -4.70 18.29
C TRP A 233 1.08 -3.22 18.49
N SER A 234 0.12 -2.53 19.12
CA SER A 234 0.13 -1.08 19.31
C SER A 234 1.12 -0.58 20.35
N ILE A 235 1.91 -1.46 20.99
CA ILE A 235 2.85 -1.03 22.02
C ILE A 235 3.85 0.01 21.48
N SER A 236 4.04 1.10 22.19
CA SER A 236 4.96 2.19 21.81
C SER A 236 6.09 2.37 22.81
N ARG A 237 7.26 2.78 22.31
CA ARG A 237 8.37 3.25 23.15
C ARG A 237 8.18 4.74 23.40
N GLU A 238 7.87 5.12 24.64
CA GLU A 238 7.57 6.51 25.00
C GLU A 238 8.81 7.31 25.39
N GLY A 239 9.95 6.62 25.59
CA GLY A 239 11.21 7.28 25.87
C GLY A 239 12.20 6.40 26.60
N ASN A 240 13.04 7.07 27.39
CA ASN A 240 14.06 6.45 28.21
C ASN A 240 14.25 7.22 29.52
N VAL A 241 14.87 6.57 30.50
CA VAL A 241 15.47 7.22 31.67
C VAL A 241 16.94 6.82 31.71
N ALA A 242 17.81 7.79 31.47
CA ALA A 242 19.24 7.61 31.31
C ALA A 242 20.00 7.93 32.60
N TYR A 243 20.94 7.07 32.98
CA TYR A 243 22.08 7.55 33.73
C TYR A 243 23.08 8.15 32.74
N MET A 244 23.44 9.43 32.93
CA MET A 244 24.35 10.13 32.03
C MET A 244 25.80 9.72 32.32
N ASP A 245 26.30 8.77 31.53
CA ASP A 245 27.70 8.30 31.55
C ASP A 245 28.52 8.80 30.34
N MET A 246 27.90 9.56 29.45
CA MET A 246 28.52 10.23 28.31
C MET A 246 27.94 11.64 28.16
N LYS A 247 28.80 12.65 27.99
CA LYS A 247 28.42 14.07 27.96
C LYS A 247 27.47 14.42 26.79
N ASN A 248 27.76 13.93 25.59
CA ASN A 248 27.05 14.29 24.36
C ASN A 248 26.13 13.17 23.85
N ALA A 249 25.70 12.27 24.74
CA ALA A 249 24.91 11.10 24.36
C ALA A 249 23.61 11.51 23.65
N GLY A 250 23.41 10.99 22.44
CA GLY A 250 22.19 11.22 21.65
C GLY A 250 22.07 12.58 20.99
N GLN A 251 23.05 13.48 21.15
CA GLN A 251 23.04 14.83 20.57
C GLN A 251 23.68 14.90 19.18
N VAL A 252 24.50 13.89 18.82
CA VAL A 252 25.21 13.81 17.54
C VAL A 252 24.92 12.48 16.85
N PRO A 253 25.09 12.38 15.53
CA PRO A 253 25.00 11.11 14.82
C PRO A 253 25.92 10.06 15.44
N LEU A 254 25.47 8.80 15.48
CA LEU A 254 26.33 7.69 15.88
C LEU A 254 27.50 7.54 14.91
N ALA A 255 28.66 7.15 15.44
CA ALA A 255 29.82 6.75 14.64
C ALA A 255 29.52 5.45 13.88
N ASP A 256 30.13 5.28 12.70
CA ASP A 256 29.81 4.18 11.79
C ASP A 256 30.05 2.80 12.42
N TRP A 257 31.13 2.63 13.18
CA TRP A 257 31.38 1.36 13.90
C TRP A 257 30.22 0.98 14.85
N SER A 258 29.59 1.98 15.49
CA SER A 258 28.46 1.74 16.41
C SER A 258 27.19 1.39 15.63
N VAL A 259 27.01 1.97 14.44
CA VAL A 259 25.90 1.65 13.54
C VAL A 259 26.08 0.22 13.02
N SER A 260 27.25 -0.13 12.48
CA SER A 260 27.58 -1.49 11.99
C SER A 260 27.47 -2.56 13.08
N TYR A 261 27.95 -2.26 14.30
CA TYR A 261 27.80 -3.18 15.43
C TYR A 261 26.32 -3.44 15.75
N THR A 262 25.50 -2.39 15.77
CA THR A 262 24.06 -2.52 16.00
C THR A 262 23.37 -3.26 14.84
N ALA A 263 23.80 -3.05 13.60
CA ALA A 263 23.27 -3.75 12.44
C ALA A 263 23.51 -5.27 12.51
N GLY A 264 24.71 -5.70 12.92
CA GLY A 264 24.96 -7.11 13.20
C GLY A 264 24.07 -7.70 14.31
N ASN A 265 23.75 -6.91 15.34
CA ASN A 265 22.81 -7.33 16.40
C ASN A 265 21.37 -7.47 15.88
N VAL A 266 20.92 -6.53 15.03
CA VAL A 266 19.59 -6.61 14.39
C VAL A 266 19.51 -7.80 13.43
N ALA A 267 20.55 -8.06 12.64
CA ALA A 267 20.62 -9.24 11.76
C ALA A 267 20.48 -10.56 12.55
N SER A 268 21.14 -10.66 13.71
CA SER A 268 21.00 -11.79 14.62
C SER A 268 19.59 -11.91 15.20
N LEU A 269 18.96 -10.79 15.56
CA LEU A 269 17.60 -10.78 16.10
C LEU A 269 16.59 -11.39 15.11
N PHE A 270 16.71 -11.04 13.83
CA PHE A 270 15.87 -11.52 12.72
C PHE A 270 16.33 -12.84 12.09
N GLY A 271 17.43 -13.43 12.57
CA GLY A 271 17.94 -14.71 12.04
C GLY A 271 18.55 -14.62 10.64
N VAL A 272 18.98 -13.44 10.20
CA VAL A 272 19.54 -13.19 8.86
C VAL A 272 21.06 -12.93 8.87
N THR A 273 21.75 -13.28 9.96
CA THR A 273 23.20 -13.07 10.16
C THR A 273 24.04 -13.60 9.00
N THR A 274 23.76 -14.81 8.51
CA THR A 274 24.53 -15.42 7.41
C THR A 274 24.42 -14.59 6.14
N SER A 275 23.20 -14.20 5.75
CA SER A 275 22.97 -13.35 4.58
C SER A 275 23.62 -11.98 4.75
N TYR A 276 23.46 -11.34 5.92
CA TYR A 276 24.08 -10.05 6.23
C TYR A 276 25.62 -10.10 6.15
N LYS A 277 26.26 -11.14 6.67
CA LYS A 277 27.72 -11.32 6.56
C LYS A 277 28.20 -11.51 5.12
N LYS A 278 27.41 -12.19 4.27
CA LYS A 278 27.72 -12.28 2.84
C LYS A 278 27.72 -10.91 2.17
N LEU A 279 26.77 -10.04 2.53
CA LEU A 279 26.70 -8.67 2.01
C LEU A 279 27.87 -7.80 2.45
N LEU A 280 28.40 -8.01 3.67
CA LEU A 280 29.62 -7.35 4.12
C LEU A 280 30.85 -7.74 3.30
N ALA A 281 30.95 -9.01 2.90
CA ALA A 281 32.06 -9.50 2.09
C ALA A 281 31.91 -9.17 0.59
N SER A 282 30.66 -9.13 0.11
CA SER A 282 30.30 -8.84 -1.28
C SER A 282 29.08 -7.94 -1.28
N PRO A 283 29.28 -6.61 -1.32
CA PRO A 283 28.19 -5.63 -1.39
C PRO A 283 27.24 -5.90 -2.56
N PRO A 284 25.92 -5.65 -2.39
CA PRO A 284 24.98 -5.74 -3.51
C PRO A 284 25.38 -4.79 -4.64
N SER A 285 25.21 -5.23 -5.89
CA SER A 285 25.32 -4.33 -7.04
C SER A 285 24.25 -3.24 -6.99
N ASP A 286 24.56 -2.13 -7.65
CA ASP A 286 23.66 -1.00 -7.82
C ASP A 286 22.32 -1.43 -8.40
N ALA A 287 21.24 -0.79 -7.96
CA ALA A 287 19.92 -1.00 -8.52
C ALA A 287 19.84 -0.30 -9.88
N VAL A 288 19.60 -1.07 -10.94
CA VAL A 288 19.47 -0.58 -12.31
C VAL A 288 18.06 -0.85 -12.81
N LEU A 289 17.36 0.19 -13.28
CA LEU A 289 16.02 0.04 -13.83
C LEU A 289 16.05 -0.82 -15.10
N THR A 290 15.49 -2.02 -14.99
CA THR A 290 15.47 -3.00 -16.09
C THR A 290 14.13 -3.08 -16.79
N GLY A 291 13.02 -2.72 -16.11
CA GLY A 291 11.69 -2.76 -16.70
C GLY A 291 10.65 -1.99 -15.90
N VAL A 292 9.46 -1.88 -16.48
CA VAL A 292 8.25 -1.37 -15.85
C VAL A 292 7.14 -2.39 -16.12
N SER A 293 6.27 -2.59 -15.13
CA SER A 293 5.06 -3.39 -15.25
C SER A 293 3.86 -2.55 -14.83
N VAL A 294 2.72 -2.77 -15.49
CA VAL A 294 1.51 -1.99 -15.27
C VAL A 294 0.35 -2.92 -14.96
N THR A 295 -0.35 -2.63 -13.87
CA THR A 295 -1.72 -3.09 -13.64
C THR A 295 -2.65 -2.01 -14.15
N ALA A 296 -3.52 -2.38 -15.11
CA ALA A 296 -4.45 -1.44 -15.73
C ALA A 296 -5.37 -0.76 -14.71
N PRO A 297 -5.87 0.46 -15.00
CA PRO A 297 -6.87 1.11 -14.16
C PRO A 297 -8.14 0.26 -14.04
N ALA A 298 -8.92 0.50 -12.98
CA ALA A 298 -10.19 -0.20 -12.76
C ALA A 298 -11.21 0.03 -13.90
N LYS A 299 -11.07 1.14 -14.64
CA LYS A 299 -11.86 1.45 -15.82
C LYS A 299 -11.00 1.38 -17.07
N VAL A 300 -11.37 0.49 -18.00
CA VAL A 300 -10.72 0.33 -19.31
C VAL A 300 -11.67 0.55 -20.49
N THR A 301 -12.95 0.85 -20.22
CA THR A 301 -13.94 1.18 -21.24
C THR A 301 -14.47 2.58 -21.02
N TYR A 302 -14.43 3.43 -22.04
CA TYR A 302 -14.73 4.86 -21.96
C TYR A 302 -15.73 5.26 -23.05
N ALA A 303 -16.57 6.25 -22.80
CA ALA A 303 -17.35 6.86 -23.87
C ALA A 303 -16.47 7.80 -24.73
N VAL A 304 -16.85 8.05 -25.97
CA VAL A 304 -16.23 9.11 -26.79
C VAL A 304 -16.23 10.43 -26.01
N GLY A 305 -15.09 11.13 -26.00
CA GLY A 305 -14.90 12.39 -25.29
C GLY A 305 -14.71 12.27 -23.78
N GLU A 306 -14.75 11.07 -23.22
CA GLU A 306 -14.48 10.84 -21.80
C GLU A 306 -12.97 10.94 -21.50
N LYS A 307 -12.61 11.42 -20.29
CA LYS A 307 -11.22 11.51 -19.83
C LYS A 307 -10.74 10.18 -19.23
N LEU A 308 -9.44 9.91 -19.34
CA LEU A 308 -8.81 8.76 -18.70
C LEU A 308 -9.00 8.80 -17.18
N SER A 309 -9.35 7.67 -16.59
CA SER A 309 -9.31 7.46 -15.14
C SER A 309 -8.07 6.65 -14.79
N THR A 310 -7.24 7.15 -13.88
CA THR A 310 -6.08 6.44 -13.34
C THR A 310 -6.40 5.71 -12.03
N LYS A 311 -7.67 5.69 -11.61
CA LYS A 311 -8.07 4.99 -10.38
C LYS A 311 -7.80 3.49 -10.51
N GLY A 312 -7.04 2.93 -9.58
CA GLY A 312 -6.63 1.52 -9.59
C GLY A 312 -5.43 1.21 -10.50
N LEU A 313 -4.86 2.20 -11.19
CA LEU A 313 -3.61 2.04 -11.92
C LEU A 313 -2.47 1.76 -10.93
N VAL A 314 -1.68 0.73 -11.19
CA VAL A 314 -0.44 0.49 -10.46
C VAL A 314 0.71 0.39 -11.46
N VAL A 315 1.70 1.26 -11.31
CA VAL A 315 2.95 1.20 -12.08
C VAL A 315 4.05 0.71 -11.15
N LYS A 316 4.69 -0.39 -11.51
CA LYS A 316 5.75 -1.02 -10.73
C LYS A 316 7.06 -1.01 -11.52
N ALA A 317 8.07 -0.34 -10.99
CA ALA A 317 9.44 -0.38 -11.50
C ALA A 317 10.10 -1.72 -11.14
N VAL A 318 10.90 -2.24 -12.05
CA VAL A 318 11.60 -3.52 -11.93
C VAL A 318 13.10 -3.29 -12.10
N TYR A 319 13.87 -3.57 -11.05
CA TYR A 319 15.32 -3.36 -11.04
C TYR A 319 16.06 -4.70 -11.05
N ASN A 320 17.26 -4.69 -11.64
CA ASN A 320 18.17 -5.83 -11.67
C ASN A 320 17.47 -7.13 -12.11
N LYS A 321 16.67 -7.05 -13.16
CA LYS A 321 15.92 -8.17 -13.75
C LYS A 321 14.93 -8.86 -12.79
N GLY A 322 14.38 -8.11 -11.82
CA GLY A 322 13.36 -8.63 -10.91
C GLY A 322 13.81 -8.82 -9.47
N VAL A 323 15.10 -8.59 -9.18
CA VAL A 323 15.62 -8.66 -7.80
C VAL A 323 14.94 -7.63 -6.88
N TYR A 324 14.71 -6.41 -7.37
CA TYR A 324 13.98 -5.38 -6.64
C TYR A 324 12.79 -4.85 -7.42
N THR A 325 11.76 -4.43 -6.69
CA THR A 325 10.59 -3.75 -7.27
C THR A 325 10.09 -2.63 -6.36
N ALA A 326 9.54 -1.58 -6.98
CA ALA A 326 8.94 -0.47 -6.27
C ALA A 326 7.65 -0.02 -6.95
N ILE A 327 6.64 0.35 -6.16
CA ILE A 327 5.42 0.99 -6.67
C ILE A 327 5.76 2.46 -6.94
N VAL A 328 5.69 2.85 -8.21
CA VAL A 328 6.08 4.18 -8.71
C VAL A 328 4.92 4.91 -9.40
N THR A 329 3.68 4.50 -9.15
CA THR A 329 2.47 5.07 -9.80
C THR A 329 2.42 6.59 -9.74
N GLY A 330 2.79 7.20 -8.61
CA GLY A 330 2.77 8.66 -8.44
C GLY A 330 3.85 9.41 -9.24
N ALA A 331 4.94 8.73 -9.60
CA ALA A 331 6.04 9.28 -10.39
C ALA A 331 5.95 8.92 -11.89
N ALA A 332 5.11 7.93 -12.24
CA ALA A 332 4.95 7.48 -13.61
C ALA A 332 4.12 8.46 -14.44
N LYS A 333 4.44 8.57 -15.73
CA LYS A 333 3.67 9.35 -16.72
C LYS A 333 2.82 8.40 -17.55
N VAL A 334 1.58 8.80 -17.87
CA VAL A 334 0.71 8.02 -18.76
C VAL A 334 0.41 8.83 -20.02
N SER A 335 0.63 8.22 -21.19
CA SER A 335 0.44 8.82 -22.52
C SER A 335 -0.31 7.85 -23.45
N GLY A 336 -0.67 8.30 -24.66
CA GLY A 336 -1.30 7.46 -25.69
C GLY A 336 -2.81 7.20 -25.54
N PHE A 337 -3.45 7.74 -24.49
CA PHE A 337 -4.91 7.67 -24.36
C PHE A 337 -5.61 8.69 -25.27
N SER A 338 -6.56 8.22 -26.08
CA SER A 338 -7.44 9.05 -26.89
C SER A 338 -8.87 8.49 -26.88
N SER A 339 -9.84 9.36 -26.64
CA SER A 339 -11.27 9.03 -26.66
C SER A 339 -12.01 9.68 -27.82
N ALA A 340 -11.30 10.09 -28.89
CA ALA A 340 -11.90 10.84 -30.00
C ALA A 340 -12.84 10.00 -30.88
N ALA A 341 -12.63 8.68 -30.97
CA ALA A 341 -13.38 7.78 -31.82
C ALA A 341 -13.61 6.42 -31.14
N VAL A 342 -14.68 5.74 -31.53
CA VAL A 342 -15.00 4.37 -31.09
C VAL A 342 -13.94 3.40 -31.63
N GLY A 343 -13.47 2.49 -30.77
CA GLY A 343 -12.43 1.52 -31.13
C GLY A 343 -11.66 1.03 -29.92
N THR A 344 -10.59 0.29 -30.16
CA THR A 344 -9.61 -0.09 -29.12
C THR A 344 -8.37 0.79 -29.24
N GLY A 345 -7.66 0.95 -28.13
CA GLY A 345 -6.41 1.69 -28.09
C GLY A 345 -5.49 1.17 -26.98
N THR A 346 -4.27 1.68 -26.97
CA THR A 346 -3.24 1.33 -26.00
C THR A 346 -2.68 2.59 -25.38
N ALA A 347 -2.70 2.65 -24.05
CA ALA A 347 -2.04 3.71 -23.29
C ALA A 347 -0.72 3.18 -22.73
N THR A 348 0.28 4.06 -22.65
CA THR A 348 1.64 3.72 -22.20
C THR A 348 1.92 4.42 -20.89
N ALA A 349 2.32 3.67 -19.87
CA ALA A 349 2.94 4.21 -18.68
C ALA A 349 4.47 4.19 -18.84
N SER A 350 5.12 5.29 -18.49
CA SER A 350 6.58 5.41 -18.47
C SER A 350 7.07 5.79 -17.09
N TYR A 351 8.22 5.25 -16.70
CA TYR A 351 8.95 5.64 -15.51
C TYR A 351 10.43 5.82 -15.87
N THR A 352 11.01 6.88 -15.33
CA THR A 352 12.41 7.28 -15.56
C THR A 352 13.14 7.27 -14.23
N ASP A 353 14.25 6.56 -14.17
CA ASP A 353 15.18 6.58 -13.05
C ASP A 353 16.59 6.91 -13.56
N GLY A 354 17.16 8.00 -13.04
CA GLY A 354 18.34 8.63 -13.63
C GLY A 354 18.14 8.93 -15.13
N SER A 355 19.01 8.37 -15.97
CA SER A 355 18.95 8.49 -17.43
C SER A 355 18.13 7.39 -18.10
N VAL A 356 17.66 6.37 -17.36
CA VAL A 356 17.01 5.19 -17.93
C VAL A 356 15.49 5.35 -17.87
N THR A 357 14.82 5.30 -19.02
CA THR A 357 13.36 5.27 -19.11
C THR A 357 12.89 3.90 -19.57
N LYS A 358 11.90 3.35 -18.87
CA LYS A 358 11.22 2.11 -19.25
C LYS A 358 9.72 2.34 -19.34
N THR A 359 9.07 1.56 -20.19
CA THR A 359 7.65 1.70 -20.50
C THR A 359 6.93 0.36 -20.41
N SER A 360 5.64 0.43 -20.15
CA SER A 360 4.71 -0.69 -20.26
C SER A 360 3.34 -0.14 -20.59
N SER A 361 2.46 -0.96 -21.13
CA SER A 361 1.22 -0.48 -21.73
C SER A 361 0.02 -1.27 -21.26
N PHE A 362 -1.16 -0.65 -21.34
CA PHE A 362 -2.45 -1.29 -21.08
C PHE A 362 -3.46 -0.92 -22.16
N GLY A 363 -4.32 -1.87 -22.52
CA GLY A 363 -5.38 -1.67 -23.49
C GLY A 363 -6.59 -0.94 -22.90
N TYR A 364 -7.32 -0.22 -23.75
CA TYR A 364 -8.62 0.38 -23.44
C TYR A 364 -9.56 0.29 -24.65
N THR A 365 -10.85 0.48 -24.40
CA THR A 365 -11.91 0.50 -25.42
C THR A 365 -12.72 1.78 -25.31
N ILE A 366 -13.01 2.41 -26.45
CA ILE A 366 -13.90 3.55 -26.58
C ILE A 366 -15.22 3.10 -27.18
N VAL A 367 -16.33 3.41 -26.52
CA VAL A 367 -17.70 3.16 -26.97
C VAL A 367 -18.42 4.46 -27.30
N LYS A 368 -19.56 4.36 -27.98
CA LYS A 368 -20.37 5.54 -28.30
C LYS A 368 -20.82 6.26 -27.03
N ALA A 369 -20.73 7.57 -27.02
CA ALA A 369 -21.31 8.38 -25.95
C ALA A 369 -22.84 8.34 -26.00
N SER A 370 -23.47 8.42 -24.83
CA SER A 370 -24.93 8.48 -24.77
C SER A 370 -25.44 9.82 -25.31
N SER A 371 -26.65 9.78 -25.87
CA SER A 371 -27.37 10.99 -26.30
C SER A 371 -28.73 11.07 -25.63
N THR A 372 -29.28 12.28 -25.54
CA THR A 372 -30.65 12.52 -25.10
C THR A 372 -31.41 13.27 -26.19
N THR A 373 -32.64 12.84 -26.47
CA THR A 373 -33.54 13.53 -27.39
C THR A 373 -34.64 14.23 -26.60
N LYS A 374 -34.69 15.56 -26.67
CA LYS A 374 -35.82 16.38 -26.19
C LYS A 374 -36.72 16.70 -27.37
N ALA A 375 -38.03 16.52 -27.21
CA ALA A 375 -39.03 16.79 -28.24
C ALA A 375 -40.13 17.67 -27.65
N THR A 376 -40.36 18.84 -28.25
CA THR A 376 -41.30 19.86 -27.77
C THR A 376 -42.29 20.21 -28.89
N PRO A 377 -43.56 19.78 -28.82
CA PRO A 377 -44.55 20.18 -29.78
C PRO A 377 -44.97 21.64 -29.56
N SER A 378 -45.28 22.34 -30.65
CA SER A 378 -45.85 23.70 -30.63
C SER A 378 -47.18 23.80 -29.88
N THR A 379 -47.93 22.70 -29.81
CA THR A 379 -49.14 22.57 -28.98
C THR A 379 -49.40 21.10 -28.67
N THR A 380 -50.02 20.84 -27.52
CA THR A 380 -50.54 19.51 -27.15
C THR A 380 -52.05 19.39 -27.44
N LYS A 381 -52.73 20.47 -27.81
CA LYS A 381 -54.16 20.51 -28.19
C LYS A 381 -54.29 20.91 -29.66
N VAL A 382 -54.90 20.06 -30.47
CA VAL A 382 -54.93 20.17 -31.94
C VAL A 382 -56.37 20.22 -32.43
N LYS A 383 -56.75 21.26 -33.20
CA LYS A 383 -58.06 21.28 -33.88
C LYS A 383 -57.98 20.41 -35.14
N ARG A 384 -58.87 19.42 -35.26
CA ARG A 384 -58.92 18.49 -36.39
C ARG A 384 -58.87 19.20 -37.75
N LYS A 385 -57.98 18.74 -38.64
CA LYS A 385 -57.75 19.27 -40.01
C LYS A 385 -57.39 20.78 -40.09
N LYS A 386 -57.22 21.49 -38.96
CA LYS A 386 -56.92 22.93 -38.91
C LYS A 386 -55.52 23.20 -38.37
N THR A 387 -55.17 22.62 -37.21
CA THR A 387 -53.89 22.87 -36.54
C THR A 387 -52.79 21.98 -37.13
N ARG A 388 -51.64 22.58 -37.44
CA ARG A 388 -50.42 21.87 -37.82
C ARG A 388 -49.46 21.88 -36.62
N VAL A 389 -49.02 20.70 -36.17
CA VAL A 389 -48.07 20.61 -35.04
C VAL A 389 -46.65 20.66 -35.58
N VAL A 390 -45.93 21.73 -35.27
CA VAL A 390 -44.47 21.79 -35.40
C VAL A 390 -43.84 21.11 -34.17
N MET A 391 -42.96 20.15 -34.38
CA MET A 391 -42.16 19.51 -33.33
C MET A 391 -40.75 20.09 -33.36
N LYS A 392 -40.34 20.76 -32.29
CA LYS A 392 -38.95 21.21 -32.08
C LYS A 392 -38.18 20.11 -31.35
N VAL A 393 -37.05 19.70 -31.90
CA VAL A 393 -36.22 18.62 -31.35
C VAL A 393 -34.85 19.17 -30.99
N VAL A 394 -34.36 18.81 -29.81
CA VAL A 394 -32.97 19.04 -29.39
C VAL A 394 -32.36 17.70 -29.01
N VAL A 395 -31.36 17.28 -29.77
CA VAL A 395 -30.48 16.16 -29.43
C VAL A 395 -29.27 16.74 -28.71
N ALA A 396 -28.96 16.19 -27.53
CA ALA A 396 -27.79 16.58 -26.75
C ALA A 396 -26.89 15.36 -26.51
N SER A 397 -25.58 15.57 -26.62
CA SER A 397 -24.55 14.59 -26.25
C SER A 397 -24.28 14.65 -24.75
N ALA A 398 -24.05 13.50 -24.11
CA ALA A 398 -23.50 13.46 -22.75
C ALA A 398 -21.99 13.77 -22.72
N ALA A 399 -21.30 13.63 -23.86
CA ALA A 399 -19.89 13.96 -24.02
C ALA A 399 -19.71 15.41 -24.46
N SER A 400 -18.87 16.17 -23.74
CA SER A 400 -18.49 17.53 -24.08
C SER A 400 -17.76 17.59 -25.43
N GLY A 401 -18.06 18.58 -26.25
CA GLY A 401 -17.40 18.79 -27.55
C GLY A 401 -17.89 17.87 -28.68
N VAL A 402 -18.77 16.90 -28.39
CA VAL A 402 -19.37 16.04 -29.42
C VAL A 402 -20.68 16.65 -29.90
N THR A 403 -20.69 17.14 -31.15
CA THR A 403 -21.90 17.70 -31.78
C THR A 403 -22.75 16.57 -32.37
N PRO A 404 -24.04 16.45 -32.00
CA PRO A 404 -24.91 15.44 -32.59
C PRO A 404 -25.17 15.69 -34.06
N THR A 405 -24.94 14.67 -34.88
CA THR A 405 -25.23 14.65 -36.32
C THR A 405 -25.93 13.34 -36.70
N GLY A 406 -26.51 13.26 -37.88
CA GLY A 406 -27.07 12.02 -38.44
C GLY A 406 -28.56 12.12 -38.72
N LYS A 407 -29.31 11.04 -38.48
CA LYS A 407 -30.72 10.95 -38.90
C LYS A 407 -31.68 11.06 -37.71
N VAL A 408 -32.65 11.95 -37.81
CA VAL A 408 -33.78 12.09 -36.88
C VAL A 408 -35.06 11.64 -37.58
N ARG A 409 -35.65 10.55 -37.11
CA ARG A 409 -36.86 9.95 -37.68
C ARG A 409 -38.09 10.34 -36.86
N PHE A 410 -39.11 10.84 -37.55
CA PHE A 410 -40.38 11.24 -36.97
C PHE A 410 -41.46 10.22 -37.28
N TYR A 411 -42.25 9.87 -36.27
CA TYR A 411 -43.33 8.91 -36.34
C TYR A 411 -44.63 9.52 -35.79
N LEU A 412 -45.76 9.07 -36.33
CA LEU A 412 -47.11 9.33 -35.83
C LEU A 412 -47.80 7.99 -35.59
N ASP A 413 -48.21 7.75 -34.34
CA ASP A 413 -48.84 6.50 -33.90
C ASP A 413 -48.05 5.26 -34.34
N GLY A 414 -46.71 5.32 -34.18
CA GLY A 414 -45.80 4.24 -34.57
C GLY A 414 -45.48 4.15 -36.06
N LYS A 415 -46.23 4.84 -36.94
CA LYS A 415 -45.97 4.88 -38.39
C LYS A 415 -44.90 5.91 -38.72
N TRP A 416 -43.90 5.50 -39.51
CA TRP A 416 -42.84 6.40 -39.98
C TRP A 416 -43.43 7.50 -40.88
N LEU A 417 -43.01 8.74 -40.69
CA LEU A 417 -43.46 9.88 -41.48
C LEU A 417 -42.34 10.46 -42.35
N LYS A 418 -41.26 10.90 -41.71
CA LYS A 418 -40.16 11.60 -42.38
C LYS A 418 -38.87 11.43 -41.60
N THR A 419 -37.77 11.40 -42.33
CA THR A 419 -36.42 11.53 -41.77
C THR A 419 -35.91 12.93 -42.07
N VAL A 420 -35.35 13.59 -41.05
CA VAL A 420 -34.63 14.86 -41.18
C VAL A 420 -33.16 14.57 -40.89
N THR A 421 -32.28 15.09 -41.73
CA THR A 421 -30.82 15.07 -41.46
C THR A 421 -30.53 16.16 -40.44
N LEU A 422 -29.72 15.82 -39.44
CA LEU A 422 -29.17 16.72 -38.44
C LEU A 422 -27.70 16.91 -38.79
N ASP A 423 -27.36 18.09 -39.30
CA ASP A 423 -26.01 18.45 -39.69
C ASP A 423 -25.26 19.15 -38.56
N LYS A 424 -23.97 19.44 -38.76
CA LYS A 424 -23.13 20.07 -37.73
C LYS A 424 -23.61 21.48 -37.40
N ASP A 425 -24.06 22.23 -38.42
CA ASP A 425 -24.51 23.62 -38.29
C ASP A 425 -25.86 23.74 -37.55
N ASP A 426 -26.64 22.67 -37.53
CA ASP A 426 -27.89 22.59 -36.77
C ASP A 426 -27.66 22.58 -35.25
N LYS A 427 -26.42 22.34 -34.79
CA LYS A 427 -26.03 22.32 -33.37
C LYS A 427 -26.97 21.47 -32.51
N GLY A 428 -27.35 20.29 -33.03
CA GLY A 428 -28.25 19.34 -32.38
C GLY A 428 -29.74 19.67 -32.47
N ARG A 429 -30.16 20.66 -33.28
CA ARG A 429 -31.55 21.12 -33.32
C ARG A 429 -32.18 20.87 -34.70
N VAL A 430 -33.34 20.23 -34.72
CA VAL A 430 -34.15 20.12 -35.94
C VAL A 430 -35.61 20.37 -35.63
N SER A 431 -36.41 20.64 -36.66
CA SER A 431 -37.86 20.70 -36.50
C SER A 431 -38.58 20.03 -37.67
N LEU A 432 -39.78 19.52 -37.40
CA LEU A 432 -40.66 18.98 -38.42
C LEU A 432 -42.09 19.44 -38.18
N SER A 433 -42.77 19.84 -39.26
CA SER A 433 -44.20 20.10 -39.22
C SER A 433 -44.97 18.84 -39.62
N TYR A 434 -45.75 18.29 -38.69
CA TYR A 434 -46.58 17.10 -38.92
C TYR A 434 -47.72 17.40 -39.91
N PRO A 435 -48.25 16.40 -40.62
CA PRO A 435 -49.48 16.58 -41.39
C PRO A 435 -50.63 16.99 -40.47
N LYS A 436 -51.63 17.69 -41.03
CA LYS A 436 -52.86 18.04 -40.30
C LYS A 436 -53.55 16.76 -39.83
N LEU A 437 -53.82 16.64 -38.52
CA LEU A 437 -54.38 15.43 -37.94
C LEU A 437 -55.90 15.34 -38.22
N GLY A 438 -56.32 14.21 -38.80
CA GLY A 438 -57.68 14.03 -39.33
C GLY A 438 -58.68 13.34 -38.39
N TRP A 439 -58.22 12.70 -37.31
CA TRP A 439 -59.06 11.91 -36.41
C TRP A 439 -58.96 12.40 -34.97
N LYS A 440 -60.10 12.40 -34.27
CA LYS A 440 -60.20 12.79 -32.86
C LYS A 440 -59.47 11.78 -31.96
N GLY A 441 -59.06 12.25 -30.77
CA GLY A 441 -58.44 11.42 -29.74
C GLY A 441 -56.95 11.70 -29.52
N LYS A 442 -56.33 10.91 -28.64
CA LYS A 442 -54.91 11.02 -28.29
C LYS A 442 -54.05 10.44 -29.42
N ARG A 443 -53.08 11.20 -29.88
CA ARG A 443 -52.10 10.82 -30.90
C ARG A 443 -50.70 10.86 -30.31
N THR A 444 -49.85 9.90 -30.67
CA THR A 444 -48.48 9.80 -30.19
C THR A 444 -47.52 10.23 -31.26
N LEU A 445 -46.73 11.27 -30.97
CA LEU A 445 -45.66 11.78 -31.82
C LEU A 445 -44.33 11.26 -31.26
N THR A 446 -43.64 10.39 -32.00
CA THR A 446 -42.35 9.84 -31.57
C THR A 446 -41.23 10.38 -32.45
N VAL A 447 -40.15 10.80 -31.80
CA VAL A 447 -38.90 11.22 -32.43
C VAL A 447 -37.82 10.22 -32.04
N LYS A 448 -37.12 9.66 -33.02
CA LYS A 448 -35.98 8.75 -32.82
C LYS A 448 -34.74 9.34 -33.49
N TYR A 449 -33.74 9.69 -32.70
CA TYR A 449 -32.39 9.96 -33.18
C TYR A 449 -31.64 8.63 -33.34
N ALA A 450 -31.11 8.39 -34.55
CA ALA A 450 -30.46 7.12 -34.87
C ALA A 450 -29.04 6.96 -34.27
N GLY A 451 -28.44 8.04 -33.77
CA GLY A 451 -27.02 8.06 -33.44
C GLY A 451 -26.14 8.31 -34.67
N ASN A 452 -24.82 8.26 -34.46
CA ASN A 452 -23.80 8.33 -35.50
C ASN A 452 -22.59 7.45 -35.11
N SER A 453 -21.40 7.70 -35.66
CA SER A 453 -20.17 6.98 -35.32
C SER A 453 -19.71 7.20 -33.87
N THR A 454 -20.07 8.32 -33.25
CA THR A 454 -19.62 8.70 -31.89
C THR A 454 -20.73 8.71 -30.84
N LEU A 455 -22.00 8.80 -31.24
CA LEU A 455 -23.17 8.88 -30.36
C LEU A 455 -24.12 7.71 -30.56
N ALA A 456 -24.59 7.15 -29.45
CA ALA A 456 -25.68 6.20 -29.41
C ALA A 456 -27.00 6.89 -29.76
N GLY A 457 -27.94 6.14 -30.35
CA GLY A 457 -29.29 6.64 -30.63
C GLY A 457 -30.09 6.91 -29.34
N SER A 458 -31.08 7.77 -29.45
CA SER A 458 -32.04 8.06 -28.38
C SER A 458 -33.41 8.37 -28.93
N SER A 459 -34.46 8.33 -28.10
CA SER A 459 -35.82 8.59 -28.56
C SER A 459 -36.68 9.28 -27.52
N ARG A 460 -37.73 9.96 -27.99
CA ARG A 460 -38.73 10.61 -27.14
C ARG A 460 -40.10 10.54 -27.81
N SER A 461 -41.11 10.22 -27.01
CA SER A 461 -42.52 10.30 -27.42
C SER A 461 -43.23 11.43 -26.68
N VAL A 462 -44.14 12.11 -27.37
CA VAL A 462 -45.02 13.14 -26.81
C VAL A 462 -46.44 12.88 -27.30
N ALA A 463 -47.42 12.98 -26.41
CA ALA A 463 -48.83 12.86 -26.77
C ALA A 463 -49.45 14.22 -27.09
N VAL A 464 -50.31 14.25 -28.10
CA VAL A 464 -51.17 15.40 -28.42
C VAL A 464 -52.63 14.94 -28.51
N THR A 465 -53.56 15.79 -28.14
CA THR A 465 -55.01 15.51 -28.16
C THR A 465 -55.66 16.26 -29.31
N VAL A 466 -56.36 15.53 -30.18
CA VAL A 466 -57.10 16.09 -31.32
C VAL A 466 -58.58 16.23 -30.95
N SER A 467 -59.09 17.45 -30.99
CA SER A 467 -60.51 17.77 -30.76
C SER A 467 -61.25 18.14 -32.04
#